data_AF-A0A8T0W4G9-F1
#
_entry.id   AF-A0A8T0W4G9-F1
#
_cell.length_a   1.000
_cell.length_b   1.000
_cell.length_c   1.000
_cell.angle_alpha   90.00
_cell.angle_beta   90.00
_cell.angle_gamma   90.00
#
_symmetry.space_group_name_H-M   'P 1'
#
loop_
_entity.id
_entity.type
_entity.pdbx_description
1 polymer ?
#
loop_
_entity_poly.entity_id
_entity_poly.type
_entity_poly.pdbx_seq_one_letter_code
_entity_poly.pdbx_strand_id
1 'polypeptide(L)'
;MVPALALSVEPLARRHHHPAIRGFRRGQGHAATLSARITMLSRQDPPGGGGGGGAAGGTPLYLGIDFGTSGARYSLIDRKGAVHSEGKRAYSPPVGGGGAGWASSWRAALFQLLGDIPPAHRPSISSISIDGTSATALIVDSETGELLAGPFLYNESFPDALPAVEAVAPANHTVCSASSTLCKLVSWWNTAGAGGGAGSAVLMHQSDWLLWLLHGRYGVSDYNNALKVGYDPAADAYPSWLMAQPYSRLLPPSVMVPGAPIAAVRDDVRSQALRGVRRLHRHDGQHRSVPGGARRRAGAGGDVAGLDAGGEARERGPRGRREVRRVQPPLGRRVARRRRV
;
A
#
# COMPACT_ATOMS: atom_id res chain seq x y z
N MET A 1 -9.18 -30.31 55.98
CA MET A 1 -8.95 -31.69 55.53
C MET A 1 -9.24 -31.79 54.04
N VAL A 2 -8.49 -32.62 53.32
CA VAL A 2 -8.70 -33.04 51.92
C VAL A 2 -8.72 -34.59 51.93
N PRO A 3 -9.38 -35.31 50.99
CA PRO A 3 -8.94 -35.45 49.59
C PRO A 3 -10.08 -35.13 48.57
N ALA A 4 -9.91 -34.93 47.26
CA ALA A 4 -8.83 -35.15 46.26
C ALA A 4 -8.81 -36.53 45.53
N LEU A 5 -8.52 -36.49 44.21
CA LEU A 5 -8.33 -37.62 43.26
C LEU A 5 -9.63 -38.34 42.81
N ALA A 6 -9.77 -38.88 41.57
CA ALA A 6 -8.86 -38.97 40.42
C ALA A 6 -9.60 -38.86 39.05
N LEU A 7 -8.83 -38.85 37.95
CA LEU A 7 -9.30 -38.91 36.55
C LEU A 7 -9.74 -40.33 36.12
N SER A 8 -10.54 -40.42 35.06
CA SER A 8 -10.58 -41.58 34.16
C SER A 8 -10.94 -41.14 32.73
N VAL A 9 -10.35 -41.81 31.73
CA VAL A 9 -10.55 -41.57 30.30
C VAL A 9 -10.57 -42.94 29.61
N GLU A 10 -11.59 -43.21 28.79
CA GLU A 10 -11.60 -44.39 27.90
C GLU A 10 -11.88 -43.98 26.44
N PRO A 11 -11.27 -44.66 25.46
CA PRO A 11 -11.47 -44.40 24.04
C PRO A 11 -12.59 -45.27 23.44
N LEU A 12 -13.24 -44.78 22.38
CA LEU A 12 -14.07 -45.63 21.51
C LEU A 12 -13.45 -45.78 20.12
N ALA A 13 -13.45 -47.00 19.59
CA ALA A 13 -12.84 -47.35 18.32
C ALA A 13 -13.85 -47.47 17.16
N ARG A 14 -13.34 -47.16 15.97
CA ARG A 14 -13.59 -47.78 14.65
C ARG A 14 -14.44 -49.08 14.68
N ARG A 15 -15.31 -49.40 13.71
CA ARG A 15 -15.37 -49.02 12.27
C ARG A 15 -16.64 -49.60 11.64
N HIS A 16 -17.12 -49.07 10.50
CA HIS A 16 -17.71 -49.85 9.39
C HIS A 16 -17.47 -49.11 8.04
N HIS A 17 -17.67 -49.78 6.89
CA HIS A 17 -17.09 -49.37 5.59
C HIS A 17 -18.03 -49.57 4.37
N HIS A 18 -17.97 -48.62 3.41
CA HIS A 18 -18.22 -48.77 1.96
C HIS A 18 -19.65 -49.13 1.47
N PRO A 19 -19.95 -49.04 0.14
CA PRO A 19 -19.16 -48.61 -1.03
C PRO A 19 -19.41 -47.13 -1.43
N ALA A 20 -18.55 -46.38 -2.15
CA ALA A 20 -17.59 -46.64 -3.25
C ALA A 20 -18.19 -46.59 -4.68
N ILE A 21 -18.12 -45.41 -5.32
CA ILE A 21 -18.24 -45.21 -6.78
C ILE A 21 -17.02 -44.41 -7.27
N ARG A 22 -16.54 -44.70 -8.49
CA ARG A 22 -15.31 -44.12 -9.07
C ARG A 22 -15.56 -42.79 -9.79
N GLY A 23 -14.63 -41.85 -9.59
CA GLY A 23 -13.83 -41.35 -10.71
C GLY A 23 -14.09 -39.92 -11.19
N PHE A 24 -13.12 -39.04 -10.93
CA PHE A 24 -12.68 -38.04 -11.91
C PHE A 24 -11.16 -37.86 -11.82
N ARG A 25 -10.52 -37.48 -12.94
CA ARG A 25 -9.07 -37.19 -13.05
C ARG A 25 -8.90 -35.73 -13.51
N ARG A 26 -7.68 -35.20 -13.30
CA ARG A 26 -7.26 -33.78 -13.47
C ARG A 26 -7.67 -32.89 -12.28
N GLY A 27 -6.81 -31.99 -11.82
CA GLY A 27 -5.43 -31.74 -12.24
C GLY A 27 -4.66 -30.89 -11.23
N GLN A 28 -3.33 -30.95 -11.28
CA GLN A 28 -2.48 -30.03 -10.51
C GLN A 28 -2.64 -28.61 -11.06
N GLY A 29 -2.98 -27.68 -10.19
CA GLY A 29 -3.18 -26.27 -10.51
C GLY A 29 -2.95 -25.42 -9.27
N HIS A 30 -1.69 -25.35 -8.81
CA HIS A 30 -1.31 -24.31 -7.85
C HIS A 30 -1.43 -22.96 -8.55
N ALA A 31 -2.51 -22.23 -8.26
CA ALA A 31 -2.71 -20.88 -8.72
C ALA A 31 -1.72 -19.95 -8.00
N ALA A 32 -0.51 -19.85 -8.54
CA ALA A 32 0.47 -18.88 -8.08
C ALA A 32 -0.12 -17.47 -8.21
N THR A 33 -0.22 -16.75 -7.09
CA THR A 33 -0.64 -15.36 -7.07
C THR A 33 0.24 -14.53 -8.01
N LEU A 34 -0.40 -13.70 -8.83
CA LEU A 34 0.26 -12.96 -9.90
C LEU A 34 1.33 -12.01 -9.34
N SER A 35 2.60 -12.40 -9.50
CA SER A 35 3.73 -11.53 -9.20
C SER A 35 3.69 -10.31 -10.12
N ALA A 36 3.51 -9.12 -9.54
CA ALA A 36 3.40 -7.88 -10.28
C ALA A 36 4.74 -7.55 -10.99
N ARG A 37 4.73 -7.56 -12.32
CA ARG A 37 5.87 -7.08 -13.12
C ARG A 37 6.01 -5.56 -12.98
N ILE A 38 6.88 -5.12 -12.08
CA ILE A 38 7.25 -3.71 -11.95
C ILE A 38 7.82 -3.22 -13.29
N THR A 39 7.09 -2.34 -13.96
CA THR A 39 7.53 -1.68 -15.20
C THR A 39 7.99 -0.28 -14.85
N MET A 40 9.30 -0.12 -14.65
CA MET A 40 9.91 1.18 -14.33
C MET A 40 9.80 2.14 -15.53
N LEU A 41 9.13 3.27 -15.34
CA LEU A 41 9.17 4.37 -16.32
C LEU A 41 10.55 5.05 -16.30
N SER A 42 11.08 5.33 -17.49
CA SER A 42 12.38 5.97 -17.65
C SER A 42 12.37 7.41 -17.13
N ARG A 43 13.34 7.74 -16.29
CA ARG A 43 14.04 9.03 -16.42
C ARG A 43 15.24 8.80 -17.33
N GLN A 44 15.39 9.66 -18.32
CA GLN A 44 16.61 9.73 -19.12
C GLN A 44 17.65 10.47 -18.29
N ASP A 45 18.79 9.84 -18.01
CA ASP A 45 19.98 10.57 -17.57
C ASP A 45 20.52 11.36 -18.79
N PRO A 46 20.88 12.65 -18.66
CA PRO A 46 21.37 13.45 -19.78
C PRO A 46 22.72 12.93 -20.30
N PRO A 47 23.05 13.16 -21.60
CA PRO A 47 24.32 12.71 -22.17
C PRO A 47 25.51 13.35 -21.44
N GLY A 48 26.54 12.55 -21.15
CA GLY A 48 27.58 12.91 -20.21
C GLY A 48 28.56 13.98 -20.71
N GLY A 49 28.76 15.00 -19.88
CA GLY A 49 29.97 15.83 -19.90
C GLY A 49 30.94 15.37 -18.80
N GLY A 50 32.20 15.08 -19.15
CA GLY A 50 33.20 14.63 -18.20
C GLY A 50 33.91 15.80 -17.50
N GLY A 51 34.09 15.72 -16.17
CA GLY A 51 34.90 16.70 -15.44
C GLY A 51 34.84 16.61 -13.91
N GLY A 52 35.95 16.21 -13.28
CA GLY A 52 36.39 16.70 -11.97
C GLY A 52 35.49 16.53 -10.72
N GLY A 53 35.61 15.38 -10.05
CA GLY A 53 35.61 15.29 -8.57
C GLY A 53 34.39 15.79 -7.77
N GLY A 54 33.42 14.90 -7.51
CA GLY A 54 32.29 15.19 -6.63
C GLY A 54 31.69 13.97 -5.93
N ALA A 55 32.22 13.61 -4.75
CA ALA A 55 31.75 12.56 -3.83
C ALA A 55 31.68 11.10 -4.35
N ALA A 56 32.07 10.15 -3.50
CA ALA A 56 31.90 8.72 -3.76
C ALA A 56 30.45 8.28 -3.46
N GLY A 57 29.51 8.75 -4.28
CA GLY A 57 28.13 8.25 -4.27
C GLY A 57 28.09 6.82 -4.83
N GLY A 58 27.81 5.84 -3.98
CA GLY A 58 27.64 4.45 -4.42
C GLY A 58 26.43 4.28 -5.34
N THR A 59 26.43 3.23 -6.16
CA THR A 59 25.31 2.88 -7.06
C THR A 59 23.97 2.94 -6.31
N PRO A 60 22.95 3.65 -6.83
CA PRO A 60 21.66 3.75 -6.16
C PRO A 60 20.97 2.38 -6.05
N LEU A 61 20.48 2.09 -4.86
CA LEU A 61 19.81 0.83 -4.52
C LEU A 61 18.32 1.07 -4.20
N TYR A 62 17.50 0.06 -4.47
CA TYR A 62 16.04 0.09 -4.41
C TYR A 62 15.58 -1.04 -3.50
N LEU A 63 14.90 -0.71 -2.40
CA LEU A 63 14.44 -1.68 -1.40
C LEU A 63 12.99 -2.09 -1.68
N GLY A 64 12.77 -3.37 -1.95
CA GLY A 64 11.44 -3.99 -1.92
C GLY A 64 11.25 -4.75 -0.62
N ILE A 65 10.11 -4.57 0.05
CA ILE A 65 9.69 -5.35 1.22
C ILE A 65 8.31 -5.96 0.94
N ASP A 66 8.13 -7.24 1.24
CA ASP A 66 6.89 -8.00 1.02
C ASP A 66 6.39 -8.52 2.37
N PHE A 67 5.17 -8.12 2.75
CA PHE A 67 4.45 -8.55 3.95
C PHE A 67 3.38 -9.60 3.62
N GLY A 68 3.83 -10.84 3.47
CA GLY A 68 2.97 -12.01 3.38
C GLY A 68 2.27 -12.36 4.70
N THR A 69 1.62 -13.53 4.73
CA THR A 69 0.73 -13.97 5.83
C THR A 69 1.46 -14.53 7.05
N SER A 70 2.64 -15.13 6.89
CA SER A 70 3.41 -15.80 7.96
C SER A 70 4.72 -15.08 8.34
N GLY A 71 5.13 -14.10 7.55
CA GLY A 71 6.33 -13.33 7.75
C GLY A 71 6.52 -12.30 6.64
N ALA A 72 7.50 -11.43 6.84
CA ALA A 72 7.92 -10.44 5.86
C ALA A 72 9.36 -10.72 5.37
N ARG A 73 9.67 -10.26 4.15
CA ARG A 73 10.99 -10.38 3.53
C ARG A 73 11.37 -9.09 2.81
N TYR A 74 12.67 -8.82 2.66
CA TYR A 74 13.17 -7.75 1.81
C TYR A 74 14.15 -8.28 0.76
N SER A 75 14.23 -7.59 -0.38
CA SER A 75 15.29 -7.71 -1.36
C SER A 75 15.76 -6.31 -1.76
N LEU A 76 17.07 -6.10 -1.79
CA LEU A 76 17.72 -4.82 -2.09
C LEU A 76 18.48 -4.94 -3.42
N ILE A 77 18.00 -4.25 -4.44
CA ILE A 77 18.50 -4.37 -5.82
C ILE A 77 19.13 -3.07 -6.33
N ASP A 78 19.94 -3.14 -7.38
CA ASP A 78 20.36 -1.96 -8.17
C ASP A 78 19.49 -1.75 -9.42
N ARG A 79 19.82 -0.72 -10.22
CA ARG A 79 19.13 -0.38 -11.49
C ARG A 79 19.12 -1.51 -12.53
N LYS A 80 19.99 -2.52 -12.43
CA LYS A 80 20.03 -3.68 -13.33
C LYS A 80 19.26 -4.89 -12.79
N GLY A 81 18.67 -4.78 -11.59
CA GLY A 81 18.01 -5.89 -10.91
C GLY A 81 18.97 -6.88 -10.26
N ALA A 82 20.26 -6.56 -10.15
CA ALA A 82 21.19 -7.39 -9.38
C ALA A 82 20.89 -7.22 -7.89
N VAL A 83 20.84 -8.33 -7.15
CA VAL A 83 20.55 -8.37 -5.71
C VAL A 83 21.83 -8.13 -4.91
N HIS A 84 21.81 -7.13 -4.03
CA HIS A 84 22.93 -6.77 -3.15
C HIS A 84 22.75 -7.33 -1.73
N SER A 85 21.51 -7.45 -1.25
CA SER A 85 21.20 -8.05 0.07
C SER A 85 19.74 -8.49 0.14
N GLU A 86 19.45 -9.54 0.90
CA GLU A 86 18.10 -10.01 1.21
C GLU A 86 17.96 -10.35 2.69
N GLY A 87 16.73 -10.38 3.20
CA GLY A 87 16.44 -10.78 4.57
C GLY A 87 15.00 -11.22 4.77
N LYS A 88 14.74 -11.95 5.85
CA LYS A 88 13.39 -12.42 6.21
C LYS A 88 13.17 -12.44 7.72
N ARG A 89 11.91 -12.25 8.11
CA ARG A 89 11.41 -12.40 9.48
C ARG A 89 10.06 -13.11 9.45
N ALA A 90 9.97 -14.25 10.14
CA ALA A 90 8.68 -14.78 10.55
C ALA A 90 8.04 -13.82 11.55
N TYR A 91 6.72 -13.71 11.54
CA TYR A 91 6.03 -12.97 12.60
C TYR A 91 6.04 -13.80 13.89
N SER A 92 6.21 -13.15 15.03
CA SER A 92 5.76 -13.72 16.30
C SER A 92 4.22 -13.65 16.31
N PRO A 93 3.49 -14.78 16.24
CA PRO A 93 2.03 -14.74 16.26
C PRO A 93 1.57 -14.23 17.63
N PRO A 94 0.55 -13.36 17.70
CA PRO A 94 0.15 -12.74 18.96
C PRO A 94 -0.53 -13.76 19.89
N VAL A 95 0.01 -13.90 21.10
CA VAL A 95 -0.55 -14.76 22.14
C VAL A 95 -1.96 -14.25 22.49
N GLY A 96 -2.96 -15.11 22.37
CA GLY A 96 -4.37 -14.76 22.58
C GLY A 96 -5.10 -14.20 21.35
N GLY A 97 -4.45 -14.06 20.18
CA GLY A 97 -5.12 -13.84 18.90
C GLY A 97 -5.74 -12.46 18.65
N GLY A 98 -5.62 -11.50 19.56
CA GLY A 98 -6.18 -10.15 19.41
C GLY A 98 -5.50 -9.31 18.31
N GLY A 99 -6.29 -8.55 17.55
CA GLY A 99 -5.84 -7.79 16.36
C GLY A 99 -4.64 -6.88 16.59
N ALA A 100 -4.63 -6.09 17.67
CA ALA A 100 -3.51 -5.18 18.00
C ALA A 100 -2.13 -5.88 18.06
N GLY A 101 -2.11 -7.19 18.33
CA GLY A 101 -0.90 -8.00 18.28
C GLY A 101 -0.34 -8.21 16.86
N TRP A 102 -1.18 -8.31 15.83
CA TRP A 102 -0.72 -8.41 14.43
C TRP A 102 -0.05 -7.13 13.95
N ALA A 103 -0.67 -5.97 14.20
CA ALA A 103 -0.07 -4.67 13.90
C ALA A 103 1.29 -4.50 14.59
N SER A 104 1.37 -4.87 15.87
CA SER A 104 2.62 -4.87 16.65
C SER A 104 3.70 -5.77 16.03
N SER A 105 3.34 -6.99 15.61
CA SER A 105 4.25 -7.94 14.98
C SER A 105 4.72 -7.51 13.59
N TRP A 106 3.87 -6.87 12.78
CA TRP A 106 4.29 -6.30 11.50
C TRP A 106 5.21 -5.09 11.68
N ARG A 107 4.92 -4.21 12.64
CA ARG A 107 5.81 -3.09 13.01
C ARG A 107 7.18 -3.60 13.49
N ALA A 108 7.21 -4.63 14.33
CA ALA A 108 8.45 -5.28 14.74
C ALA A 108 9.22 -5.87 13.54
N ALA A 109 8.54 -6.60 12.65
CA ALA A 109 9.17 -7.16 11.46
C ALA A 109 9.73 -6.08 10.52
N LEU A 110 9.02 -4.96 10.32
CA LEU A 110 9.49 -3.82 9.51
C LEU A 110 10.82 -3.27 10.03
N PHE A 111 10.88 -2.89 11.30
CA PHE A 111 12.10 -2.30 11.87
C PHE A 111 13.23 -3.32 12.02
N GLN A 112 12.94 -4.61 12.21
CA GLN A 112 13.96 -5.67 12.17
C GLN A 112 14.53 -5.87 10.76
N LEU A 113 13.70 -5.91 9.71
CA LEU A 113 14.17 -6.06 8.33
C LEU A 113 14.99 -4.85 7.85
N LEU A 114 14.61 -3.63 8.24
CA LEU A 114 15.45 -2.45 7.98
C LEU A 114 16.76 -2.51 8.77
N GLY A 115 16.74 -3.04 9.99
CA GLY A 115 17.91 -3.27 10.83
C GLY A 115 18.87 -4.35 10.29
N ASP A 116 18.38 -5.33 9.53
CA ASP A 116 19.18 -6.36 8.87
C ASP A 116 19.99 -5.85 7.68
N ILE A 117 19.56 -4.75 7.02
CA ILE A 117 20.23 -4.26 5.81
C ILE A 117 21.70 -3.91 6.16
N PRO A 118 22.71 -4.46 5.46
CA PRO A 118 24.11 -4.20 5.80
C PRO A 118 24.43 -2.70 5.83
N PRO A 119 25.11 -2.17 6.88
CA PRO A 119 25.34 -0.73 7.04
C PRO A 119 26.02 -0.04 5.84
N ALA A 120 26.82 -0.78 5.06
CA ALA A 120 27.47 -0.29 3.85
C ALA A 120 26.49 0.07 2.72
N HIS A 121 25.32 -0.57 2.65
CA HIS A 121 24.33 -0.31 1.59
C HIS A 121 23.32 0.79 1.96
N ARG A 122 23.12 1.06 3.26
CA ARG A 122 22.08 1.99 3.75
C ARG A 122 22.19 3.41 3.16
N PRO A 123 23.38 4.03 2.98
CA PRO A 123 23.51 5.33 2.34
C PRO A 123 23.02 5.39 0.88
N SER A 124 23.03 4.25 0.17
CA SER A 124 22.66 4.18 -1.25
C SER A 124 21.17 3.91 -1.50
N ILE A 125 20.39 3.62 -0.46
CA ILE A 125 18.96 3.34 -0.59
C ILE A 125 18.23 4.59 -1.06
N SER A 126 17.81 4.58 -2.33
CA SER A 126 17.20 5.70 -3.03
C SER A 126 15.67 5.67 -2.97
N SER A 127 15.07 4.49 -2.78
CA SER A 127 13.63 4.32 -2.55
C SER A 127 13.32 3.07 -1.74
N ILE A 128 12.14 3.06 -1.11
CA ILE A 128 11.55 1.90 -0.44
C ILE A 128 10.16 1.68 -1.04
N SER A 129 9.81 0.43 -1.30
CA SER A 129 8.47 -0.02 -1.71
C SER A 129 8.04 -1.17 -0.79
N ILE A 130 6.76 -1.18 -0.40
CA ILE A 130 6.19 -2.21 0.48
C ILE A 130 4.94 -2.78 -0.18
N ASP A 131 4.93 -4.10 -0.38
CA ASP A 131 3.75 -4.89 -0.74
C ASP A 131 3.17 -5.57 0.51
N GLY A 132 1.88 -5.90 0.47
CA GLY A 132 1.13 -6.42 1.61
C GLY A 132 0.04 -7.40 1.22
N THR A 133 -0.43 -8.15 2.21
CA THR A 133 -1.47 -9.19 2.03
C THR A 133 -2.80 -8.53 1.66
N SER A 134 -3.17 -8.59 0.37
CA SER A 134 -4.39 -7.99 -0.21
C SER A 134 -5.66 -8.16 0.65
N ALA A 135 -6.49 -7.11 0.72
CA ALA A 135 -7.70 -7.04 1.54
C ALA A 135 -7.48 -7.18 3.06
N THR A 136 -6.24 -7.03 3.53
CA THR A 136 -5.91 -6.79 4.94
C THR A 136 -5.90 -5.29 5.22
N ALA A 137 -6.72 -4.86 6.18
CA ALA A 137 -6.96 -3.44 6.46
C ALA A 137 -7.03 -3.13 7.95
N LEU A 138 -6.75 -1.86 8.30
CA LEU A 138 -6.75 -1.29 9.63
C LEU A 138 -7.61 -0.01 9.59
N ILE A 139 -8.22 0.34 10.72
CA ILE A 139 -8.82 1.67 10.90
C ILE A 139 -8.05 2.35 12.03
N VAL A 140 -7.44 3.49 11.72
CA VAL A 140 -6.57 4.25 12.62
C VAL A 140 -7.13 5.63 12.89
N ASP A 141 -6.78 6.20 14.02
CA ASP A 141 -7.00 7.61 14.33
C ASP A 141 -5.92 8.47 13.64
N SER A 142 -6.31 9.50 12.88
CA SER A 142 -5.36 10.36 12.18
C SER A 142 -4.72 11.46 13.03
N GLU A 143 -5.23 11.70 14.24
CA GLU A 143 -4.69 12.68 15.20
C GLU A 143 -3.66 12.01 16.14
N THR A 144 -3.97 10.81 16.66
CA THR A 144 -3.09 10.07 17.59
C THR A 144 -2.20 9.04 16.91
N GLY A 145 -2.62 8.48 15.76
CA GLY A 145 -1.97 7.35 15.10
C GLY A 145 -2.26 5.99 15.76
N GLU A 146 -3.19 5.94 16.71
CA GLU A 146 -3.60 4.70 17.38
C GLU A 146 -4.56 3.86 16.52
N LEU A 147 -4.66 2.57 16.86
CA LEU A 147 -5.46 1.59 16.14
C LEU A 147 -6.89 1.56 16.71
N LEU A 148 -7.83 2.19 16.00
CA LEU A 148 -9.25 2.19 16.37
C LEU A 148 -9.91 0.82 16.14
N ALA A 149 -9.51 0.09 15.08
CA ALA A 149 -9.95 -1.28 14.87
C ALA A 149 -9.06 -2.09 13.92
N GLY A 150 -9.16 -3.42 14.04
CA GLY A 150 -8.43 -4.40 13.25
C GLY A 150 -7.07 -4.78 13.87
N PRO A 151 -6.07 -5.16 13.04
CA PRO A 151 -6.20 -5.37 11.61
C PRO A 151 -7.21 -6.47 11.29
N PHE A 152 -8.02 -6.25 10.26
CA PHE A 152 -8.92 -7.24 9.69
C PHE A 152 -8.17 -7.97 8.58
N LEU A 153 -7.82 -9.24 8.80
CA LEU A 153 -7.05 -10.05 7.86
C LEU A 153 -7.83 -10.40 6.59
N TYR A 154 -7.11 -10.66 5.49
CA TYR A 154 -7.68 -11.04 4.19
C TYR A 154 -8.72 -12.17 4.21
N ASN A 155 -8.61 -13.10 5.18
CA ASN A 155 -9.47 -14.27 5.35
C ASN A 155 -10.59 -14.09 6.40
N GLU A 156 -10.66 -12.95 7.09
CA GLU A 156 -11.81 -12.60 7.95
C GLU A 156 -13.02 -12.19 7.09
N SER A 157 -14.22 -12.47 7.60
CA SER A 157 -15.47 -12.41 6.84
C SER A 157 -16.59 -11.80 7.68
N PHE A 158 -17.30 -10.83 7.11
CA PHE A 158 -18.30 -9.97 7.75
C PHE A 158 -19.64 -10.09 6.99
N PRO A 159 -20.34 -11.24 7.14
CA PRO A 159 -21.58 -11.53 6.41
C PRO A 159 -22.77 -10.67 6.88
N ASP A 160 -22.67 -10.06 8.05
CA ASP A 160 -23.57 -9.03 8.60
C ASP A 160 -23.58 -7.75 7.74
N ALA A 161 -22.42 -7.36 7.22
CA ALA A 161 -22.26 -6.17 6.40
C ALA A 161 -22.58 -6.39 4.91
N LEU A 162 -22.48 -7.63 4.42
CA LEU A 162 -22.64 -7.95 3.00
C LEU A 162 -23.97 -7.44 2.38
N PRO A 163 -25.15 -7.63 3.00
CA PRO A 163 -26.41 -7.12 2.42
C PRO A 163 -26.45 -5.60 2.26
N ALA A 164 -25.79 -4.85 3.15
CA ALA A 164 -25.69 -3.40 3.06
C ALA A 164 -24.71 -2.96 1.94
N VAL A 165 -23.69 -3.76 1.64
CA VAL A 165 -22.78 -3.56 0.51
C VAL A 165 -23.46 -3.90 -0.82
N GLU A 166 -24.18 -5.02 -0.89
CA GLU A 166 -24.93 -5.44 -2.08
C GLU A 166 -26.11 -4.52 -2.43
N ALA A 167 -26.66 -3.79 -1.44
CA ALA A 167 -27.69 -2.78 -1.65
C ALA A 167 -27.18 -1.48 -2.30
N VAL A 168 -25.87 -1.23 -2.31
CA VAL A 168 -25.28 0.03 -2.83
C VAL A 168 -24.28 -0.19 -3.97
N ALA A 169 -23.56 -1.31 -3.99
CA ALA A 169 -22.62 -1.64 -5.05
C ALA A 169 -23.32 -2.22 -6.29
N PRO A 170 -22.77 -2.05 -7.50
CA PRO A 170 -23.24 -2.73 -8.70
C PRO A 170 -23.25 -4.26 -8.54
N ALA A 171 -24.24 -4.93 -9.14
CA ALA A 171 -24.34 -6.39 -9.06
C ALA A 171 -23.07 -7.09 -9.56
N ASN A 172 -22.53 -8.02 -8.77
CA ASN A 172 -21.27 -8.73 -9.00
C ASN A 172 -20.00 -7.86 -8.95
N HIS A 173 -20.03 -6.67 -8.33
CA HIS A 173 -18.79 -5.91 -8.07
C HIS A 173 -17.84 -6.68 -7.14
N THR A 174 -16.54 -6.43 -7.28
CA THR A 174 -15.46 -7.01 -6.45
C THR A 174 -15.61 -6.83 -4.93
N VAL A 175 -16.49 -5.91 -4.48
CA VAL A 175 -16.76 -5.65 -3.07
C VAL A 175 -17.90 -6.50 -2.50
N CYS A 176 -18.72 -7.11 -3.36
CA CYS A 176 -19.83 -8.02 -3.01
C CYS A 176 -19.30 -9.39 -2.57
N SER A 177 -18.53 -9.40 -1.49
CA SER A 177 -17.99 -10.58 -0.82
C SER A 177 -17.78 -10.22 0.65
N ALA A 178 -18.21 -11.09 1.56
CA ALA A 178 -18.14 -10.82 3.00
C ALA A 178 -16.70 -10.58 3.52
N SER A 179 -15.66 -11.01 2.81
CA SER A 179 -14.25 -10.74 3.17
C SER A 179 -13.65 -9.46 2.56
N SER A 180 -14.41 -8.68 1.78
CA SER A 180 -13.92 -7.45 1.14
C SER A 180 -13.56 -6.37 2.16
N THR A 181 -12.67 -5.43 1.80
CA THR A 181 -12.35 -4.29 2.65
C THR A 181 -13.59 -3.42 2.90
N LEU A 182 -14.54 -3.39 1.96
CA LEU A 182 -15.79 -2.65 2.15
C LEU A 182 -16.71 -3.29 3.20
N CYS A 183 -16.86 -4.62 3.23
CA CYS A 183 -17.62 -5.30 4.29
C CYS A 183 -16.98 -5.10 5.68
N LYS A 184 -15.64 -5.11 5.76
CA LYS A 184 -14.88 -4.76 6.97
C LYS A 184 -15.16 -3.32 7.45
N LEU A 185 -15.10 -2.35 6.53
CA LEU A 185 -15.40 -0.95 6.80
C LEU A 185 -16.86 -0.75 7.27
N VAL A 186 -17.82 -1.42 6.63
CA VAL A 186 -19.25 -1.30 6.93
C VAL A 186 -19.60 -1.95 8.27
N SER A 187 -19.06 -3.14 8.59
CA SER A 187 -19.29 -3.79 9.88
C SER A 187 -18.74 -2.94 11.04
N TRP A 188 -17.53 -2.39 10.89
CA TRP A 188 -16.99 -1.42 11.87
C TRP A 188 -17.84 -0.15 11.96
N TRP A 189 -18.25 0.43 10.82
CA TRP A 189 -19.05 1.65 10.81
C TRP A 189 -20.39 1.46 11.54
N ASN A 190 -21.06 0.32 11.32
CA ASN A 190 -22.35 0.00 11.93
C ASN A 190 -22.25 -0.26 13.45
N THR A 191 -21.07 -0.65 13.95
CA THR A 191 -20.84 -0.96 15.38
C THR A 191 -20.20 0.20 16.15
N ALA A 192 -19.21 0.88 15.58
CA ALA A 192 -18.47 1.98 16.22
C ALA A 192 -19.01 3.39 15.85
N GLY A 193 -19.63 3.56 14.68
CA GLY A 193 -20.08 4.86 14.17
C GLY A 193 -21.16 5.53 15.03
N ALA A 194 -21.90 4.76 15.83
CA ALA A 194 -22.86 5.27 16.81
C ALA A 194 -22.20 5.92 18.05
N GLY A 195 -20.92 5.64 18.31
CA GLY A 195 -20.18 6.07 19.51
C GLY A 195 -19.31 7.32 19.35
N GLY A 196 -19.36 8.01 18.21
CA GLY A 196 -18.63 9.27 17.96
C GLY A 196 -17.15 9.12 17.55
N GLY A 197 -16.51 7.98 17.80
CA GLY A 197 -15.10 7.68 17.45
C GLY A 197 -14.78 7.53 15.96
N ALA A 198 -15.47 8.27 15.08
CA ALA A 198 -15.37 8.17 13.63
C ALA A 198 -15.07 9.52 12.95
N GLY A 199 -14.71 10.57 13.70
CA GLY A 199 -14.35 11.89 13.17
C GLY A 199 -12.93 11.96 12.60
N SER A 200 -11.98 11.40 13.34
CA SER A 200 -10.54 11.27 13.04
C SER A 200 -10.18 9.95 12.34
N ALA A 201 -11.15 9.05 12.12
CA ALA A 201 -10.89 7.71 11.63
C ALA A 201 -10.50 7.68 10.14
N VAL A 202 -9.45 6.90 9.81
CA VAL A 202 -8.98 6.68 8.44
C VAL A 202 -8.77 5.17 8.20
N LEU A 203 -9.27 4.68 7.06
CA LEU A 203 -9.00 3.32 6.58
C LEU A 203 -7.63 3.25 5.92
N MET A 204 -6.84 2.24 6.27
CA MET A 204 -5.53 1.96 5.67
C MET A 204 -5.38 0.48 5.35
N HIS A 205 -4.83 0.13 4.19
CA HIS A 205 -4.38 -1.25 3.93
C HIS A 205 -3.06 -1.53 4.67
N GLN A 206 -2.69 -2.82 4.78
CA GLN A 206 -1.46 -3.23 5.47
C GLN A 206 -0.21 -2.51 4.94
N SER A 207 -0.07 -2.40 3.61
CA SER A 207 1.01 -1.66 2.93
C SER A 207 0.96 -0.16 3.24
N ASP A 208 -0.22 0.47 3.13
CA ASP A 208 -0.43 1.90 3.40
C ASP A 208 0.02 2.25 4.83
N TRP A 209 -0.36 1.44 5.82
CA TRP A 209 0.00 1.63 7.23
C TRP A 209 1.50 1.41 7.49
N LEU A 210 2.10 0.40 6.87
CA LEU A 210 3.54 0.13 6.97
C LEU A 210 4.38 1.24 6.32
N LEU A 211 3.91 1.83 5.21
CA LEU A 211 4.52 3.00 4.59
C LEU A 211 4.36 4.25 5.46
N TRP A 212 3.18 4.47 6.05
CA TRP A 212 2.94 5.57 7.00
C TRP A 212 3.86 5.51 8.23
N LEU A 213 4.20 4.32 8.74
CA LEU A 213 5.21 4.18 9.80
C LEU A 213 6.58 4.75 9.39
N LEU A 214 6.88 4.85 8.09
CA LEU A 214 8.12 5.40 7.55
C LEU A 214 8.02 6.88 7.12
N HIS A 215 6.86 7.34 6.60
CA HIS A 215 6.71 8.68 6.03
C HIS A 215 5.64 9.58 6.69
N GLY A 216 4.82 9.07 7.61
CA GLY A 216 3.91 9.87 8.45
C GLY A 216 2.80 10.65 7.73
N ARG A 217 2.35 10.23 6.54
CA ARG A 217 1.22 10.86 5.83
C ARG A 217 0.03 9.90 5.79
N TYR A 218 -1.10 10.29 6.37
CA TYR A 218 -2.35 9.53 6.25
C TYR A 218 -2.99 9.73 4.87
N GLY A 219 -3.99 8.89 4.55
CA GLY A 219 -4.88 9.13 3.42
C GLY A 219 -4.27 8.92 2.03
N VAL A 220 -3.08 8.29 1.96
CA VAL A 220 -2.45 7.87 0.70
C VAL A 220 -2.56 6.36 0.56
N SER A 221 -2.92 5.89 -0.63
CA SER A 221 -2.93 4.47 -1.02
C SER A 221 -2.66 4.37 -2.53
N ASP A 222 -2.51 3.17 -3.07
CA ASP A 222 -2.43 2.92 -4.51
C ASP A 222 -3.70 2.24 -5.05
N TYR A 223 -3.97 2.33 -6.35
CA TYR A 223 -5.22 1.78 -6.90
C TYR A 223 -5.36 0.25 -6.71
N ASN A 224 -4.27 -0.53 -6.60
CA ASN A 224 -4.39 -1.97 -6.33
C ASN A 224 -4.92 -2.21 -4.92
N ASN A 225 -4.63 -1.35 -3.95
CA ASN A 225 -5.16 -1.43 -2.61
C ASN A 225 -6.57 -0.82 -2.56
N ALA A 226 -6.74 0.42 -3.05
CA ALA A 226 -8.03 1.12 -3.05
C ALA A 226 -9.18 0.35 -3.76
N LEU A 227 -8.90 -0.46 -4.77
CA LEU A 227 -9.96 -1.26 -5.44
C LEU A 227 -10.59 -2.33 -4.54
N LYS A 228 -9.95 -2.74 -3.42
CA LYS A 228 -10.53 -3.69 -2.46
C LYS A 228 -11.65 -3.10 -1.61
N VAL A 229 -11.74 -1.77 -1.52
CA VAL A 229 -12.86 -1.04 -0.88
C VAL A 229 -13.82 -0.42 -1.90
N GLY A 230 -13.51 -0.52 -3.21
CA GLY A 230 -14.43 -0.14 -4.30
C GLY A 230 -13.98 1.04 -5.18
N TYR A 231 -12.71 1.46 -5.13
CA TYR A 231 -12.15 2.36 -6.14
C TYR A 231 -12.23 1.76 -7.55
N ASP A 232 -12.43 2.59 -8.57
CA ASP A 232 -12.42 2.21 -9.98
C ASP A 232 -11.13 2.73 -10.66
N PRO A 233 -10.14 1.86 -10.94
CA PRO A 233 -8.90 2.25 -11.62
C PRO A 233 -9.07 2.66 -13.09
N ALA A 234 -10.23 2.42 -13.71
CA ALA A 234 -10.51 2.88 -15.08
C ALA A 234 -11.14 4.28 -15.11
N ALA A 235 -11.82 4.68 -14.03
CA ALA A 235 -12.31 6.04 -13.81
C ALA A 235 -11.31 6.95 -13.05
N ASP A 236 -10.27 6.35 -12.47
CA ASP A 236 -9.30 6.96 -11.54
C ASP A 236 -10.00 7.70 -10.37
N ALA A 237 -11.05 7.07 -9.83
CA ALA A 237 -11.91 7.66 -8.82
C ALA A 237 -12.61 6.62 -7.93
N TYR A 238 -13.06 7.06 -6.75
CA TYR A 238 -14.11 6.35 -6.03
C TYR A 238 -15.48 6.62 -6.70
N PRO A 239 -16.27 5.58 -7.01
CA PRO A 239 -17.53 5.73 -7.72
C PRO A 239 -18.62 6.38 -6.84
N SER A 240 -19.58 7.05 -7.48
CA SER A 240 -20.60 7.85 -6.80
C SER A 240 -21.46 7.06 -5.81
N TRP A 241 -21.71 5.77 -6.05
CA TRP A 241 -22.47 4.91 -5.14
C TRP A 241 -21.75 4.68 -3.80
N LEU A 242 -20.41 4.71 -3.81
CA LEU A 242 -19.57 4.60 -2.63
C LEU A 242 -19.40 5.97 -1.94
N MET A 243 -19.20 7.03 -2.72
CA MET A 243 -19.07 8.40 -2.18
C MET A 243 -20.37 8.96 -1.58
N ALA A 244 -21.53 8.41 -1.94
CA ALA A 244 -22.81 8.73 -1.30
C ALA A 244 -22.96 8.15 0.13
N GLN A 245 -22.04 7.28 0.57
CA GLN A 245 -22.13 6.58 1.87
C GLN A 245 -21.48 7.40 2.99
N PRO A 246 -21.98 7.32 4.24
CA PRO A 246 -21.47 8.15 5.34
C PRO A 246 -20.05 7.75 5.78
N TYR A 247 -19.66 6.49 5.56
CA TYR A 247 -18.29 5.99 5.78
C TYR A 247 -17.30 6.37 4.66
N SER A 248 -17.73 7.00 3.57
CA SER A 248 -16.83 7.43 2.49
C SER A 248 -15.70 8.35 2.96
N ARG A 249 -15.93 9.11 4.05
CA ARG A 249 -14.92 9.98 4.68
C ARG A 249 -13.71 9.25 5.27
N LEU A 250 -13.79 7.93 5.49
CA LEU A 250 -12.66 7.11 5.95
C LEU A 250 -11.73 6.68 4.80
N LEU A 251 -12.16 6.81 3.53
CA LEU A 251 -11.40 6.34 2.37
C LEU A 251 -10.15 7.21 2.12
N PRO A 252 -9.00 6.64 1.74
CA PRO A 252 -7.80 7.41 1.37
C PRO A 252 -8.07 8.46 0.26
N PRO A 253 -8.09 9.78 0.53
CA PRO A 253 -8.39 10.80 -0.49
C PRO A 253 -7.32 10.92 -1.60
N SER A 254 -6.12 10.37 -1.40
CA SER A 254 -5.01 10.43 -2.34
C SER A 254 -4.64 9.02 -2.83
N VAL A 255 -5.46 8.44 -3.70
CA VAL A 255 -5.10 7.22 -4.44
C VAL A 255 -4.10 7.57 -5.54
N MET A 256 -3.07 6.73 -5.71
CA MET A 256 -1.99 6.93 -6.69
C MET A 256 -1.79 5.70 -7.58
N VAL A 257 -1.01 5.86 -8.66
CA VAL A 257 -0.50 4.71 -9.42
C VAL A 257 0.56 3.94 -8.60
N PRO A 258 0.57 2.60 -8.64
CA PRO A 258 1.59 1.79 -7.96
C PRO A 258 3.01 2.19 -8.35
N GLY A 259 3.88 2.40 -7.35
CA GLY A 259 5.24 2.89 -7.56
C GLY A 259 5.38 4.41 -7.68
N ALA A 260 4.30 5.19 -7.57
CA ALA A 260 4.39 6.64 -7.44
C ALA A 260 5.15 7.06 -6.15
N PRO A 261 6.05 8.07 -6.20
CA PRO A 261 6.72 8.57 -5.00
C PRO A 261 5.76 9.29 -4.05
N ILE A 262 5.52 8.71 -2.87
CA ILE A 262 4.58 9.25 -1.86
C ILE A 262 5.20 10.41 -1.05
N ALA A 263 6.36 10.20 -0.46
CA ALA A 263 7.07 11.14 0.41
C ALA A 263 8.49 10.65 0.74
N ALA A 264 9.29 11.51 1.36
CA ALA A 264 10.54 11.09 1.99
C ALA A 264 10.28 10.29 3.29
N VAL A 265 11.17 9.35 3.60
CA VAL A 265 11.23 8.71 4.93
C VAL A 265 11.60 9.78 5.97
N ARG A 266 10.85 9.82 7.07
CA ARG A 266 11.04 10.77 8.18
C ARG A 266 12.43 10.64 8.80
N ASP A 267 12.98 11.72 9.33
CA ASP A 267 14.35 11.72 9.84
C ASP A 267 14.54 10.98 11.18
N ASP A 268 13.48 10.80 11.98
CA ASP A 268 13.50 9.88 13.13
C ASP A 268 13.76 8.44 12.65
N VAL A 269 12.95 7.97 11.69
CA VAL A 269 13.05 6.64 11.09
C VAL A 269 14.39 6.45 10.38
N ARG A 270 14.79 7.41 9.53
CA ARG A 270 16.09 7.42 8.84
C ARG A 270 17.25 7.31 9.83
N SER A 271 17.18 8.07 10.92
CA SER A 271 18.23 8.11 11.95
C SER A 271 18.19 6.94 12.93
N GLN A 272 17.14 6.11 12.95
CA GLN A 272 17.09 4.89 13.77
C GLN A 272 17.44 3.66 12.92
N ALA A 273 16.75 3.45 11.80
CA ALA A 273 16.86 2.23 11.01
C ALA A 273 17.95 2.27 9.93
N LEU A 274 18.24 3.43 9.33
CA LEU A 274 19.02 3.54 8.08
C LEU A 274 20.39 4.23 8.24
N ARG A 275 21.02 4.17 9.42
CA ARG A 275 22.33 4.81 9.65
C ARG A 275 23.48 4.18 8.84
N GLY A 276 24.25 5.05 8.16
CA GLY A 276 25.50 4.71 7.45
C GLY A 276 26.63 5.76 7.57
N VAL A 277 26.66 6.53 8.66
CA VAL A 277 27.80 7.35 9.17
C VAL A 277 28.17 8.66 8.42
N ARG A 278 27.66 9.77 8.98
CA ARG A 278 28.32 11.07 9.32
C ARG A 278 29.18 11.83 8.29
N ARG A 279 28.95 13.15 8.25
CA ARG A 279 29.97 14.13 8.67
C ARG A 279 29.50 14.81 9.96
N LEU A 280 30.41 15.22 10.85
CA LEU A 280 30.09 15.98 12.06
C LEU A 280 29.95 17.48 11.73
N HIS A 281 29.12 18.19 12.49
CA HIS A 281 29.61 19.22 13.41
C HIS A 281 28.55 19.51 14.49
N ARG A 282 28.89 19.19 15.75
CA ARG A 282 28.36 19.84 16.95
C ARG A 282 29.56 19.99 17.88
N HIS A 283 29.90 21.23 18.23
CA HIS A 283 31.09 21.55 19.00
C HIS A 283 30.66 22.26 20.29
N ASP A 284 30.09 21.50 21.22
CA ASP A 284 29.77 22.01 22.55
C ASP A 284 31.07 22.07 23.37
N GLY A 285 31.53 23.29 23.70
CA GLY A 285 32.80 23.45 24.41
C GLY A 285 33.18 24.90 24.72
N GLN A 286 33.02 25.27 25.99
CA GLN A 286 33.57 26.46 26.68
C GLN A 286 33.02 27.85 26.34
N HIS A 287 32.58 28.55 27.39
CA HIS A 287 32.50 30.01 27.43
C HIS A 287 33.91 30.62 27.31
N ARG A 288 34.06 31.69 26.50
CA ARG A 288 34.93 32.83 26.84
C ARG A 288 34.50 34.08 26.08
N SER A 289 34.83 35.24 26.63
CA SER A 289 34.26 36.54 26.26
C SER A 289 35.08 37.28 25.19
N VAL A 290 34.38 37.94 24.24
CA VAL A 290 34.46 39.38 23.87
C VAL A 290 35.85 40.05 23.75
N PRO A 291 36.17 40.92 22.74
CA PRO A 291 35.56 41.16 21.41
C PRO A 291 36.61 41.27 20.25
N GLY A 292 36.19 41.61 19.01
CA GLY A 292 37.08 42.33 18.07
C GLY A 292 36.74 42.33 16.56
N GLY A 293 36.80 43.50 15.92
CA GLY A 293 37.60 43.61 14.68
C GLY A 293 36.97 43.54 13.27
N ALA A 294 35.89 44.28 12.98
CA ALA A 294 35.66 45.12 11.77
C ALA A 294 36.03 44.71 10.30
N ARG A 295 35.28 45.32 9.33
CA ARG A 295 35.57 45.53 7.87
C ARG A 295 35.31 44.33 6.92
N ARG A 296 34.42 44.45 5.90
CA ARG A 296 34.52 45.08 4.54
C ARG A 296 35.33 44.20 3.54
N ARG A 297 35.00 44.06 2.24
CA ARG A 297 33.94 44.61 1.34
C ARG A 297 33.89 43.81 0.00
N ALA A 298 32.74 43.80 -0.71
CA ALA A 298 32.58 43.59 -2.17
C ALA A 298 33.09 42.26 -2.82
N GLY A 299 32.68 41.85 -4.02
CA GLY A 299 31.59 42.34 -4.91
C GLY A 299 31.79 41.99 -6.40
N ALA A 300 30.73 42.10 -7.21
CA ALA A 300 30.64 41.82 -8.67
C ALA A 300 30.82 40.34 -9.12
N GLY A 301 30.29 39.91 -10.27
CA GLY A 301 29.31 40.56 -11.17
C GLY A 301 29.36 40.05 -12.64
N GLY A 302 28.20 40.02 -13.32
CA GLY A 302 28.06 39.73 -14.77
C GLY A 302 28.15 38.25 -15.20
N ASP A 303 27.89 37.85 -16.47
CA ASP A 303 27.24 38.50 -17.64
C ASP A 303 27.28 37.52 -18.86
N VAL A 304 26.45 37.49 -19.92
CA VAL A 304 25.17 38.14 -20.33
C VAL A 304 24.34 37.16 -21.22
N ALA A 305 23.05 37.45 -21.46
CA ALA A 305 22.23 37.07 -22.64
C ALA A 305 21.86 35.58 -22.90
N GLY A 306 20.87 35.23 -23.74
CA GLY A 306 19.78 36.05 -24.33
C GLY A 306 19.51 35.83 -25.84
N LEU A 307 18.27 35.42 -26.19
CA LEU A 307 17.70 35.28 -27.56
C LEU A 307 18.35 34.15 -28.42
N ASP A 308 17.77 33.66 -29.54
CA ASP A 308 16.57 34.08 -30.29
C ASP A 308 15.83 32.92 -31.02
N ALA A 309 14.65 33.23 -31.56
CA ALA A 309 13.80 32.64 -32.61
C ALA A 309 14.11 31.25 -33.27
N GLY A 310 13.04 30.43 -33.32
CA GLY A 310 12.33 30.17 -34.59
C GLY A 310 12.62 28.88 -35.39
N GLY A 311 11.58 28.33 -36.02
CA GLY A 311 11.69 27.26 -37.03
C GLY A 311 10.41 26.39 -37.18
N GLU A 312 9.61 26.60 -38.24
CA GLU A 312 8.55 25.66 -38.63
C GLU A 312 9.15 24.38 -39.25
N ALA A 313 8.53 23.23 -38.97
CA ALA A 313 8.53 22.09 -39.90
C ALA A 313 7.13 21.46 -39.94
N ARG A 314 6.56 21.32 -41.14
CA ARG A 314 5.25 20.71 -41.39
C ARG A 314 5.45 19.36 -42.04
N GLU A 315 4.60 18.38 -41.74
CA GLU A 315 4.29 17.38 -42.76
C GLU A 315 2.84 16.89 -42.71
N ARG A 316 2.38 16.35 -43.84
CA ARG A 316 0.99 15.95 -44.09
C ARG A 316 0.95 14.44 -44.26
N GLY A 317 0.12 13.74 -43.47
CA GLY A 317 -0.13 12.31 -43.70
C GLY A 317 -1.10 12.06 -44.87
N PRO A 318 -1.33 10.78 -45.23
CA PRO A 318 -2.56 10.41 -45.93
C PRO A 318 -3.35 9.25 -45.27
N ARG A 319 -4.57 9.58 -44.85
CA ARG A 319 -5.84 8.81 -44.99
C ARG A 319 -5.74 7.27 -45.14
N GLY A 320 -6.16 6.53 -44.10
CA GLY A 320 -6.41 5.08 -44.15
C GLY A 320 -7.81 4.67 -43.63
N ARG A 321 -8.81 4.72 -44.52
CA ARG A 321 -10.19 4.14 -44.43
C ARG A 321 -10.83 3.88 -43.05
N ARG A 322 -11.91 4.62 -42.76
CA ARG A 322 -13.01 4.11 -41.89
C ARG A 322 -13.74 2.96 -42.62
N GLU A 323 -14.22 1.97 -41.87
CA GLU A 323 -15.35 1.14 -42.30
C GLU A 323 -16.53 1.36 -41.34
N VAL A 324 -17.75 1.37 -41.88
CA VAL A 324 -18.99 1.67 -41.14
C VAL A 324 -19.91 0.46 -41.21
N ARG A 325 -20.21 -0.17 -40.07
CA ARG A 325 -21.32 -1.14 -39.96
C ARG A 325 -22.57 -0.50 -39.38
N ARG A 326 -23.71 -0.88 -39.93
CA ARG A 326 -25.01 -0.23 -39.74
C ARG A 326 -25.68 -0.63 -38.42
N VAL A 327 -26.37 0.34 -37.82
CA VAL A 327 -27.42 0.10 -36.83
C VAL A 327 -28.65 -0.52 -37.52
N GLN A 328 -29.35 -1.43 -36.84
CA GLN A 328 -30.73 -1.84 -37.18
C GLN A 328 -31.72 -1.31 -36.13
N PRO A 329 -32.98 -1.02 -36.51
CA PRO A 329 -33.95 -0.31 -35.67
C PRO A 329 -34.67 -1.23 -34.66
N PRO A 330 -35.24 -0.67 -33.58
CA PRO A 330 -35.99 -1.42 -32.56
C PRO A 330 -37.39 -1.83 -33.03
N LEU A 331 -37.88 -2.97 -32.51
CA LEU A 331 -39.21 -3.52 -32.81
C LEU A 331 -40.31 -2.99 -31.87
N GLY A 332 -41.41 -2.53 -32.49
CA GLY A 332 -42.78 -2.77 -32.01
C GLY A 332 -43.21 -2.27 -30.62
N ARG A 333 -43.83 -1.08 -30.56
CA ARG A 333 -44.76 -0.75 -29.46
C ARG A 333 -45.97 -1.70 -29.48
N ARG A 334 -46.43 -2.14 -28.30
CA ARG A 334 -47.85 -2.47 -28.07
C ARG A 334 -48.42 -1.52 -27.03
N VAL A 335 -49.61 -0.98 -27.32
CA VAL A 335 -50.36 -0.10 -26.43
C VAL A 335 -51.55 -0.89 -25.89
N ALA A 336 -51.71 -0.92 -24.57
CA ALA A 336 -52.93 -1.33 -23.91
C ALA A 336 -53.60 -0.10 -23.29
N ARG A 337 -54.88 0.14 -23.59
CA ARG A 337 -55.66 1.29 -23.09
C ARG A 337 -56.88 0.78 -22.31
N ARG A 338 -57.08 1.35 -21.12
CA ARG A 338 -58.32 1.39 -20.33
C ARG A 338 -58.92 0.05 -19.88
N ARG A 339 -59.21 -0.03 -18.58
CA ARG A 339 -60.57 0.31 -18.08
C ARG A 339 -60.47 1.10 -16.78
N ARG A 340 -61.40 2.05 -16.60
CA ARG A 340 -61.92 2.44 -15.28
C ARG A 340 -63.26 1.71 -15.15
N VAL A 341 -63.49 1.10 -14.00
CA VAL A 341 -64.69 1.32 -13.18
C VAL A 341 -64.15 1.61 -11.79
#